data_AF-A0A347ZTZ4-F1
#
_entry.id   AF-A0A347ZTZ4-F1
#
_cell.length_a   1.000
_cell.length_b   1.000
_cell.length_c   1.000
_cell.angle_alpha   90.00
_cell.angle_beta   90.00
_cell.angle_gamma   90.00
#
_symmetry.space_group_name_H-M   'P 1'
#
loop_
_entity.id
_entity.type
_entity.pdbx_description
1 polymer ?
#
loop_
_entity_poly.entity_id
_entity_poly.type
_entity_poly.pdbx_seq_one_letter_code
_entity_poly.pdbx_strand_id
1 'polypeptide(L)' 'MDNEILEKINQQITAQFPYLTGVSPQVSEVREGLYELKYTGSVLTANGQTLPVIVKVVADVQGKIQKLITSR' A
#
# COMPACT_ATOMS: atom_id res chain seq x y z
N MET A 1 -10.69 -8.13 -6.76
CA MET A 1 -10.80 -7.30 -5.54
C MET A 1 -11.75 -6.15 -5.80
N ASP A 2 -12.74 -5.95 -4.93
CA ASP A 2 -13.75 -4.90 -5.08
C ASP A 2 -13.22 -3.51 -4.74
N ASN A 3 -13.76 -2.49 -5.41
CA ASN A 3 -13.29 -1.11 -5.26
C ASN A 3 -13.51 -0.57 -3.84
N GLU A 4 -14.63 -0.91 -3.20
CA GLU A 4 -14.91 -0.49 -1.80
C GLU A 4 -13.90 -1.06 -0.81
N ILE A 5 -13.45 -2.30 -1.02
CA ILE A 5 -12.42 -2.94 -0.19
C ILE A 5 -11.06 -2.28 -0.44
N LEU A 6 -10.76 -1.97 -1.70
CA LEU A 6 -9.53 -1.27 -2.08
C LEU A 6 -9.46 0.12 -1.43
N GLU A 7 -10.56 0.87 -1.42
CA GLU A 7 -10.63 2.17 -0.76
C GLU A 7 -10.44 2.07 0.76
N LYS A 8 -11.03 1.07 1.41
CA LYS A 8 -10.81 0.81 2.85
C LYS A 8 -9.35 0.53 3.17
N ILE A 9 -8.66 -0.27 2.33
CA ILE A 9 -7.23 -0.52 2.52
C ILE A 9 -6.45 0.76 2.27
N ASN A 10 -6.74 1.49 1.20
CA ASN A 10 -6.07 2.76 0.88
C ASN A 10 -6.16 3.74 2.05
N GLN A 11 -7.33 3.90 2.67
CA GLN A 11 -7.51 4.77 3.84
C GLN A 11 -6.64 4.35 5.03
N GLN A 12 -6.52 3.06 5.31
CA GLN A 12 -5.64 2.55 6.38
C GLN A 12 -4.16 2.81 6.06
N ILE A 13 -3.76 2.60 4.81
CA ILE A 13 -2.38 2.79 4.36
C ILE A 13 -2.00 4.25 4.34
N THR A 14 -2.85 5.16 3.86
CA THR A 14 -2.55 6.59 3.84
C THR A 14 -2.58 7.21 5.23
N ALA A 15 -3.39 6.67 6.16
CA ALA A 15 -3.34 7.06 7.57
C ALA A 15 -1.98 6.70 8.22
N GLN A 16 -1.40 5.55 7.87
CA GLN A 16 -0.09 5.12 8.40
C GLN A 16 1.09 5.73 7.63
N PHE A 17 0.93 5.96 6.33
CA PHE A 17 1.96 6.46 5.41
C PHE A 17 1.40 7.65 4.61
N PRO A 18 1.35 8.86 5.19
CA PRO A 18 0.73 10.03 4.56
C PRO A 18 1.33 10.40 3.20
N TYR A 19 2.60 10.07 2.97
CA TYR A 19 3.29 10.28 1.69
C TYR A 19 2.79 9.39 0.55
N LEU A 20 1.92 8.42 0.82
CA LEU A 20 1.23 7.62 -0.20
C LEU A 20 -0.17 8.17 -0.55
N THR A 21 -0.57 9.32 0.00
CA THR A 21 -1.85 9.94 -0.33
C THR A 21 -1.94 10.23 -1.82
N GLY A 22 -3.00 9.74 -2.47
CA GLY A 22 -3.21 9.87 -3.92
C GLY A 22 -2.42 8.87 -4.77
N VAL A 23 -1.64 7.97 -4.16
CA VAL A 23 -0.95 6.89 -4.88
C VAL A 23 -1.91 5.72 -5.08
N SER A 24 -2.17 5.39 -6.33
CA SER A 24 -2.90 4.15 -6.69
C SER A 24 -1.97 2.95 -6.59
N PRO A 25 -2.28 1.93 -5.78
CA PRO A 25 -1.46 0.73 -5.70
C PRO A 25 -1.59 -0.12 -6.97
N GLN A 26 -0.52 -0.85 -7.28
CA GLN A 26 -0.62 -1.97 -8.19
C GLN A 26 -1.21 -3.17 -7.44
N VAL A 27 -2.39 -3.62 -7.86
CA VAL A 27 -3.09 -4.76 -7.26
C VAL A 27 -2.77 -6.03 -8.04
N SER A 28 -2.47 -7.12 -7.35
CA SER A 28 -2.19 -8.43 -7.96
C SER A 28 -2.70 -9.53 -7.05
N GLU A 29 -3.32 -10.56 -7.61
CA GLU A 29 -3.75 -11.72 -6.84
C GLU A 29 -2.55 -12.65 -6.60
N VAL A 30 -2.28 -12.97 -5.34
CA VAL A 30 -1.13 -13.83 -4.95
C VAL A 30 -1.58 -15.27 -4.82
N ARG A 31 -2.79 -15.46 -4.28
CA ARG A 31 -3.49 -16.74 -4.09
C ARG A 31 -4.99 -16.46 -4.10
N GLU A 32 -5.80 -17.50 -4.29
CA GLU A 32 -7.25 -17.39 -4.26
C GLU A 32 -7.74 -16.62 -3.02
N GLY A 33 -8.36 -15.46 -3.25
CA GLY A 33 -8.89 -14.61 -2.19
C GLY A 33 -7.85 -13.80 -1.40
N LEU A 34 -6.58 -13.77 -1.82
CA LEU A 34 -5.50 -12.96 -1.26
C LEU A 34 -4.87 -12.07 -2.34
N TYR A 35 -4.88 -10.76 -2.08
CA TYR A 35 -4.36 -9.73 -2.97
C TYR A 35 -3.14 -9.06 -2.37
N GLU A 36 -2.11 -8.85 -3.19
CA GLU A 36 -1.00 -7.94 -2.92
C GLU A 36 -1.31 -6.57 -3.52
N LEU A 37 -1.16 -5.54 -2.71
CA LEU A 37 -1.22 -4.14 -3.10
C LEU A 37 0.19 -3.55 -2.92
N LYS A 38 0.80 -3.14 -4.02
CA LYS A 38 2.12 -2.52 -4.03
C LYS A 38 1.99 -1.02 -4.29
N TYR A 39 2.30 -0.24 -3.27
CA TYR A 39 2.41 1.21 -3.33
C TYR A 39 3.86 1.60 -3.59
N THR A 40 4.08 2.53 -4.51
CA THR A 40 5.39 3.10 -4.78
C THR A 40 5.28 4.60 -4.57
N GLY A 41 6.02 5.11 -3.60
CA GLY A 41 6.08 6.53 -3.27
C GLY A 41 7.50 6.98 -3.04
N SER A 42 7.64 8.23 -2.63
CA SER A 42 8.93 8.84 -2.36
C SER A 42 8.82 9.74 -1.13
N VAL A 43 9.86 9.72 -0.28
CA VAL A 43 9.94 10.56 0.91
C VAL A 43 11.12 11.51 0.78
N LEU A 44 10.89 12.80 1.06
CA LEU A 44 11.96 13.78 1.18
C LEU A 44 12.65 13.61 2.53
N THR A 45 13.94 13.32 2.52
CA THR A 45 14.76 13.17 3.72
C THR A 45 15.28 14.53 4.18
N ALA A 46 15.71 14.63 5.45
CA ALA A 46 16.16 15.88 6.05
C ALA A 46 17.36 16.54 5.33
N ASN A 47 18.14 15.77 4.57
CA ASN A 47 19.25 16.26 3.75
C ASN A 47 18.84 16.64 2.31
N GLY A 48 17.54 16.76 2.04
CA GLY A 48 16.99 17.19 0.74
C GLY A 48 17.03 16.13 -0.35
N GLN A 49 17.32 14.87 -0.02
CA GLN A 49 17.29 13.76 -0.96
C GLN A 49 15.90 13.11 -1.02
N THR A 50 15.57 12.54 -2.16
CA THR A 50 14.32 11.79 -2.34
C THR A 50 14.62 10.31 -2.23
N LEU A 51 14.06 9.65 -1.22
CA LEU A 51 14.19 8.22 -1.03
C LEU A 51 12.97 7.50 -1.60
N PRO A 52 13.12 6.57 -2.57
CA PRO A 52 12.01 5.76 -3.03
C PRO A 52 11.58 4.79 -1.94
N VAL A 53 10.29 4.74 -1.65
CA VAL A 53 9.70 3.85 -0.65
C VAL A 53 8.65 2.97 -1.30
N ILE A 54 8.73 1.68 -1.05
CA ILE A 54 7.74 0.70 -1.50
C ILE A 54 7.02 0.14 -0.28
N VAL A 55 5.70 0.22 -0.29
CA VAL A 55 4.85 -0.43 0.72
C VAL A 55 4.08 -1.54 0.03
N LYS A 56 4.25 -2.78 0.49
CA LYS A 56 3.49 -3.93 0.03
C LYS A 56 2.54 -4.37 1.12
N VAL A 57 1.30 -4.60 0.75
CA VAL A 57 0.22 -5.01 1.63
C VAL A 57 -0.38 -6.27 1.07
N VAL A 58 -0.47 -7.33 1.86
CA VAL A 58 -1.23 -8.53 1.51
C VAL A 58 -2.52 -8.49 2.31
N ALA A 59 -3.65 -8.52 1.62
CA ALA A 59 -4.96 -8.47 2.23
C ALA A 59 -5.91 -9.49 1.60
N ASP A 60 -6.92 -9.90 2.35
CA ASP A 60 -7.97 -10.77 1.85
C ASP A 60 -9.14 -10.00 1.20
N VAL A 61 -10.10 -10.75 0.66
CA VAL A 61 -11.34 -10.21 0.05
C VAL A 61 -12.17 -9.35 1.00
N GLN A 62 -11.98 -9.45 2.32
CA GLN A 62 -12.70 -8.64 3.31
C GLN A 62 -11.95 -7.33 3.62
N GLY A 63 -10.77 -7.13 3.05
CA GLY A 63 -9.91 -5.98 3.31
C GLY A 63 -9.09 -6.11 4.59
N LYS A 64 -9.02 -7.30 5.18
CA LYS A 64 -8.17 -7.53 6.34
C LYS A 64 -6.73 -7.65 5.89
N ILE A 65 -5.87 -6.76 6.39
CA ILE A 65 -4.44 -6.80 6.13
C ILE A 65 -3.83 -7.96 6.89
N GLN A 66 -3.27 -8.92 6.16
CA GLN A 66 -2.58 -10.10 6.70
C GLN A 66 -1.08 -9.86 6.85
N LYS A 67 -0.51 -9.02 5.97
CA LYS A 67 0.91 -8.69 6.00
C LYS A 67 1.17 -7.30 5.45
N LEU A 68 2.11 -6.59 6.07
CA LEU A 68 2.59 -5.30 5.61
C LEU A 68 4.13 -5.33 5.57
N ILE A 69 4.70 -4.93 4.44
CA ILE A 69 6.15 -4.90 4.20
C ILE A 69 6.51 -3.52 3.66
N THR A 70 7.50 -2.89 4.27
CA THR A 70 8.03 -1.60 3.83
C THR A 70 9.49 -1.77 3.40
N SER A 71 9.83 -1.25 2.22
CA SER A 71 11.20 -1.15 1.71
C SER A 71 11.54 0.32 1.49
N ARG A 72 12.70 0.74 1.95
CA ARG A 72 13.22 2.11 1.87
C ARG A 72 14.69 2.08 1.51
#